data_AF-A0A8T6YPZ4-F1
#
_entry.id   AF-A0A8T6YPZ4-F1
#
_cell.length_a   1.000
_cell.length_b   1.000
_cell.length_c   1.000
_cell.angle_alpha   90.00
_cell.angle_beta   90.00
_cell.angle_gamma   90.00
#
_symmetry.space_group_name_H-M   'P 1'
#
loop_
_entity.id
_entity.type
_entity.pdbx_description
1 polymer ?
#
loop_
_entity_poly.entity_id
_entity_poly.type
_entity_poly.pdbx_seq_one_letter_code
_entity_poly.pdbx_strand_id
1 'polypeptide(L)'
;MGGFLLMPSETQLLEFFHTFLLARGVAVKSEQLQSFNFMESGLLDSFEMLSMVMQIETDFGVRLTPEQMLRPGSATVGGLIDVILRS
;
A
#
# COMPACT_ATOMS: atom_id res chain seq x y z
N MET A 1 22.19 19.55 3.53
CA MET A 1 21.68 18.50 4.44
C MET A 1 21.20 17.35 3.57
N GLY A 2 21.98 16.28 3.47
CA GLY A 2 21.59 15.10 2.70
C GLY A 2 20.54 14.34 3.49
N GLY A 3 19.29 14.41 3.05
CA GLY A 3 18.26 13.48 3.52
C GLY A 3 18.65 12.10 3.05
N PHE A 4 19.03 11.21 3.97
CA PHE A 4 19.06 9.79 3.69
C PHE A 4 17.65 9.40 3.28
N LEU A 5 17.45 9.07 1.99
CA LEU A 5 16.24 8.41 1.54
C LEU A 5 16.30 7.00 2.14
N LEU A 6 15.81 6.85 3.37
CA LEU A 6 15.65 5.55 4.01
C LEU A 6 14.51 4.85 3.29
N MET A 7 14.78 3.66 2.73
CA MET A 7 13.72 2.79 2.23
C MET A 7 12.66 2.62 3.33
N PRO A 8 11.36 2.67 2.99
CA PRO A 8 10.31 2.50 3.97
C PRO A 8 10.43 1.14 4.65
N SER A 9 10.22 1.09 5.95
CA SER A 9 10.07 -0.18 6.68
C SER A 9 8.67 -0.78 6.46
N GLU A 10 8.56 -2.10 6.60
CA GLU A 10 7.28 -2.81 6.54
C GLU A 10 6.23 -2.19 7.50
N THR A 11 6.66 -1.82 8.72
CA THR A 11 5.80 -1.19 9.73
C THR A 11 5.23 0.15 9.28
N GLN A 12 6.06 1.00 8.64
CA GLN A 12 5.59 2.30 8.12
C GLN A 12 4.57 2.13 7.01
N LEU A 13 4.77 1.14 6.13
CA LEU A 13 3.80 0.85 5.08
C LEU A 13 2.50 0.30 5.67
N LEU A 14 2.56 -0.62 6.64
CA LEU A 14 1.37 -1.13 7.32
C LEU A 14 0.58 -0.02 8.01
N GLU A 15 1.27 0.90 8.70
CA GLU A 15 0.63 2.05 9.34
C GLU A 15 -0.04 2.98 8.31
N PHE A 16 0.62 3.20 7.16
CA PHE A 16 0.04 3.93 6.04
C PHE A 16 -1.25 3.25 5.56
N PHE A 17 -1.24 1.95 5.24
CA PHE A 17 -2.43 1.25 4.75
C PHE A 17 -3.56 1.26 5.78
N HIS A 18 -3.24 1.04 7.05
CA HIS A 18 -4.23 1.11 8.12
C HIS A 18 -4.90 2.49 8.19
N THR A 19 -4.10 3.56 8.17
CA THR A 19 -4.59 4.94 8.21
C THR A 19 -5.39 5.29 6.95
N PHE A 20 -4.91 4.86 5.79
CA PHE A 20 -5.53 5.11 4.50
C PHE A 20 -6.90 4.44 4.38
N LEU A 21 -7.02 3.20 4.85
CA LEU A 21 -8.27 2.44 4.89
C LEU A 21 -9.24 3.03 5.93
N LEU A 22 -8.75 3.35 7.12
CA LEU A 22 -9.57 3.94 8.18
C LEU A 22 -10.17 5.29 7.76
N ALA A 23 -9.38 6.13 7.06
CA ALA A 23 -9.85 7.41 6.51
C ALA A 23 -10.99 7.25 5.47
N ARG A 24 -11.13 6.07 4.87
CA ARG A 24 -12.19 5.71 3.91
C ARG A 24 -13.35 4.95 4.55
N GLY A 25 -13.36 4.81 5.88
CA GLY A 25 -14.37 4.06 6.61
C GLY A 25 -14.14 2.54 6.60
N VAL A 26 -12.98 2.08 6.15
CA VAL A 26 -12.61 0.66 6.11
C VAL A 26 -11.78 0.32 7.35
N ALA A 27 -12.43 -0.26 8.36
CA ALA A 27 -11.76 -0.71 9.57
C ALA A 27 -11.25 -2.15 9.39
N VAL A 28 -9.94 -2.33 9.23
CA VAL A 28 -9.27 -3.64 9.16
C VAL A 28 -8.40 -3.83 10.39
N LYS A 29 -8.55 -4.97 11.08
CA LYS A 29 -7.67 -5.31 12.21
C LYS A 29 -6.24 -5.49 11.73
N SER A 30 -5.26 -5.05 12.52
CA SER A 30 -3.83 -5.15 12.19
C SER A 30 -3.40 -6.56 11.81
N GLU A 31 -3.95 -7.58 12.48
CA GLU A 31 -3.70 -9.02 12.22
C GLU A 31 -4.16 -9.49 10.83
N GLN A 32 -5.19 -8.83 10.28
CA GLN A 32 -5.81 -9.15 8.99
C GLN A 32 -5.34 -8.19 7.90
N LEU A 33 -4.64 -7.11 8.26
CA LEU A 33 -4.23 -6.08 7.32
C LEU A 33 -3.32 -6.65 6.24
N GLN A 34 -2.32 -7.47 6.60
CA GLN A 34 -1.40 -8.06 5.63
C GLN A 34 -2.10 -8.95 4.59
N SER A 35 -3.13 -9.70 5.00
CA SER A 35 -3.90 -10.58 4.11
C SER A 35 -5.11 -9.88 3.48
N PHE A 36 -5.33 -8.60 3.77
CA PHE A 36 -6.46 -7.85 3.25
C PHE A 36 -6.31 -7.64 1.74
N ASN A 37 -7.20 -8.28 0.97
CA ASN A 37 -7.26 -8.13 -0.48
C ASN A 37 -8.07 -6.88 -0.83
N PHE A 38 -7.39 -5.76 -1.10
CA PHE A 38 -8.06 -4.51 -1.42
C PHE A 38 -8.71 -4.52 -2.81
N MET A 39 -8.22 -5.34 -3.74
CA MET A 39 -8.82 -5.48 -5.08
C MET A 39 -10.13 -6.28 -5.05
N GLU A 40 -10.18 -7.39 -4.31
CA GLU A 40 -11.38 -8.24 -4.22
C GLU A 40 -12.39 -7.78 -3.16
N SER A 41 -11.94 -6.99 -2.18
CA SER A 41 -12.83 -6.51 -1.11
C SER A 41 -14.00 -5.65 -1.62
N GLY A 42 -13.83 -5.02 -2.79
CA GLY A 42 -14.76 -4.01 -3.30
C GLY A 42 -14.84 -2.75 -2.43
N LEU A 43 -13.93 -2.60 -1.46
CA LEU A 43 -13.92 -1.48 -0.51
C LEU A 43 -13.11 -0.29 -1.02
N LEU A 44 -12.25 -0.48 -2.02
CA LEU A 44 -11.55 0.59 -2.72
C LEU A 44 -12.01 0.65 -4.18
N ASP A 45 -12.47 1.81 -4.63
CA ASP A 45 -12.70 2.06 -6.04
C ASP A 45 -11.37 2.30 -6.80
N SER A 46 -11.42 2.20 -8.12
CA SER A 46 -10.35 2.56 -9.06
C SER A 46 -9.65 3.88 -8.74
N PHE A 47 -10.41 4.93 -8.39
CA PHE A 47 -9.84 6.23 -7.99
C PHE A 47 -9.12 6.20 -6.65
N GLU A 48 -9.62 5.39 -5.71
CA GLU A 48 -9.01 5.25 -4.40
C GLU A 48 -7.71 4.46 -4.49
N MET A 49 -7.68 3.40 -5.31
CA MET A 49 -6.46 2.67 -5.63
C MET A 49 -5.41 3.58 -6.29
N LEU A 50 -5.80 4.42 -7.24
CA LEU A 50 -4.90 5.41 -7.85
C LEU A 50 -4.38 6.41 -6.81
N SER A 51 -5.26 6.92 -5.94
CA SER A 51 -4.88 7.85 -4.87
C SER A 51 -3.91 7.22 -3.87
N MET A 52 -4.12 5.94 -3.55
CA MET A 52 -3.25 5.15 -2.68
C MET A 52 -1.84 5.09 -3.26
N VAL A 53 -1.74 4.73 -4.54
CA VAL A 53 -0.47 4.61 -5.25
C VAL A 53 0.26 5.94 -5.28
N MET A 54 -0.40 7.01 -5.71
CA MET A 54 0.20 8.35 -5.77
C MET A 54 0.70 8.81 -4.39
N GLN A 55 -0.03 8.50 -3.32
CA GLN A 55 0.37 8.85 -1.96
C GLN A 55 1.58 8.04 -1.50
N ILE A 56 1.63 6.73 -1.79
CA ILE A 56 2.79 5.88 -1.51
C ILE A 56 4.03 6.39 -2.26
N GLU A 57 3.89 6.72 -3.54
CA GLU A 57 4.99 7.27 -4.34
C GLU A 57 5.50 8.61 -3.78
N THR A 58 4.58 9.47 -3.33
CA THR A 58 4.90 10.77 -2.74
C THR A 58 5.55 10.66 -1.36
N ASP A 59 5.02 9.82 -0.48
CA ASP A 59 5.44 9.72 0.92
C ASP A 59 6.74 8.92 1.08
N PHE A 60 6.93 7.91 0.24
CA PHE A 60 8.07 6.98 0.35
C PHE A 60 9.09 7.11 -0.78
N GLY A 61 8.83 7.93 -1.80
CA GLY A 61 9.74 8.12 -2.93
C GLY A 61 9.92 6.87 -3.80
N VAL A 62 8.96 5.95 -3.75
CA VAL A 62 8.95 4.73 -4.56
C VAL A 62 8.17 4.96 -5.85
N ARG A 63 8.29 4.04 -6.81
CA ARG A 63 7.52 4.10 -8.06
C ARG A 63 6.82 2.77 -8.27
N LEU A 64 5.50 2.81 -8.31
CA LEU A 64 4.67 1.62 -8.47
C LEU A 64 4.12 1.59 -9.88
N THR A 65 4.54 0.58 -10.67
CA THR A 65 4.00 0.42 -12.02
C THR A 65 2.66 -0.32 -12.00
N PRO A 66 1.77 -0.08 -12.97
CA PRO A 66 0.54 -0.85 -13.11
C PRO A 66 0.80 -2.36 -13.20
N GLU A 67 1.88 -2.79 -13.86
CA GLU A 67 2.21 -4.23 -13.92
C GLU A 67 2.57 -4.80 -12.56
N GLN A 68 3.22 -4.02 -11.69
CA GLN A 68 3.52 -4.42 -10.31
C GLN A 68 2.25 -4.57 -9.47
N MET A 69 1.26 -3.71 -9.69
CA MET A 69 -0.03 -3.77 -8.98
C MET A 69 -0.95 -4.90 -9.45
N LEU A 70 -0.85 -5.28 -10.73
CA LEU A 70 -1.67 -6.33 -11.33
C LEU A 70 -1.07 -7.74 -11.15
N ARG A 71 0.04 -7.89 -10.40
CA ARG A 71 0.59 -9.21 -10.12
C ARG A 71 -0.39 -10.01 -9.25
N PRO A 72 -0.48 -11.33 -9.45
CA PRO A 72 -1.34 -12.19 -8.62
C PRO A 72 -1.07 -12.08 -7.12
N GLY A 73 0.16 -11.68 -6.74
CA GLY A 73 0.56 -11.49 -5.35
C GLY A 73 0.33 -10.09 -4.79
N SER A 74 0.07 -9.06 -5.61
CA SER A 74 -0.04 -7.65 -5.15
C SER A 74 -1.46 -7.21 -4.82
N ALA A 75 -2.44 -8.11 -4.91
CA ALA A 75 -3.84 -7.85 -4.58
C ALA A 75 -4.06 -7.58 -3.08
N THR A 76 -3.16 -8.10 -2.25
CA THR A 76 -3.18 -7.90 -0.80
C THR A 76 -2.25 -6.78 -0.38
N VAL A 77 -2.56 -6.15 0.77
CA VAL A 77 -1.68 -5.13 1.36
C VAL A 77 -0.27 -5.69 1.58
N GLY A 78 -0.15 -6.87 2.18
CA GLY A 78 1.16 -7.51 2.42
C GLY A 78 1.91 -7.76 1.11
N GLY A 79 1.20 -8.18 0.07
CA GLY A 79 1.77 -8.39 -1.26
C GLY A 79 2.28 -7.11 -1.92
N LEU A 80 1.53 -6.01 -1.81
CA LEU A 80 1.96 -4.71 -2.31
C LEU A 80 3.15 -4.18 -1.50
N ILE A 81 3.17 -4.39 -0.18
CA ILE A 81 4.32 -4.06 0.67
C ILE A 81 5.56 -4.84 0.25
N ASP A 82 5.43 -6.15 0.01
CA ASP A 82 6.53 -6.99 -0.48
C ASP A 82 7.09 -6.47 -1.82
N VAL A 83 6.22 -6.02 -2.72
CA VAL A 83 6.63 -5.39 -3.98
C VAL A 83 7.41 -4.10 -3.73
N ILE A 84 6.93 -3.24 -2.83
CA ILE A 84 7.58 -1.96 -2.48
C ILE A 84 8.97 -2.20 -1.86
N LEU A 85 9.09 -3.17 -0.95
CA LEU A 85 10.35 -3.47 -0.24
C LEU A 85 11.39 -4.16 -1.13
N ARG A 86 10.98 -4.76 -2.25
CA ARG A 86 11.84 -5.52 -3.17
C ARG A 86 12.09 -4.82 -4.51
N SER A 87 11.51 -3.63 -4.70
CA SER A 87 11.67 -2.81 -5.92
C SER A 87 12.82 -1.82 -5.81
#